data_AF-A0A9D9TSS0-F1
#
_entry.id   AF-A0A9D9TSS0-F1
#
_cell.length_a   1.000
_cell.length_b   1.000
_cell.length_c   1.000
_cell.angle_alpha   90.00
_cell.angle_beta   90.00
_cell.angle_gamma   90.00
#
_symmetry.space_group_name_H-M   'P 1'
#
loop_
_entity.id
_entity.type
_entity.pdbx_description
1 polymer ?
#
loop_
_entity_poly.entity_id
_entity_poly.type
_entity_poly.pdbx_seq_one_letter_code
_entity_poly.pdbx_strand_id
1 'polypeptide(L)'
;TSENQSENIEILQNIICTDKSPWFSINFDYKNKPFIGKINKNVFDILPVIKKRNSFVPVLKGVVTNEIKSTIKVKMRLHFSVILFLLFVTTLILCSLRTDLNNGGLIILPIVYGFVIYEYLKQSKKYKIEIEKHFK
;
A
#
# COMPACT_ATOMS: atom_id res chain seq x y z
N THR A 1 3.14 -7.33 -29.65
CA THR A 1 3.36 -6.18 -28.74
C THR A 1 2.08 -5.64 -28.10
N SER A 2 0.91 -5.72 -28.75
CA SER A 2 -0.39 -5.46 -28.11
C SER A 2 -0.92 -6.63 -27.28
N GLU A 3 -0.71 -7.86 -27.75
CA GLU A 3 -1.23 -9.11 -27.16
C GLU A 3 -0.77 -9.34 -25.71
N ASN A 4 0.54 -9.21 -25.44
CA ASN A 4 1.10 -9.34 -24.07
C ASN A 4 0.56 -8.29 -23.09
N GLN A 5 0.11 -7.12 -23.55
CA GLN A 5 -0.49 -6.14 -22.65
C GLN A 5 -1.91 -6.47 -22.29
N SER A 6 -2.68 -6.90 -23.29
CA SER A 6 -4.05 -7.37 -23.11
C SER A 6 -4.07 -8.51 -22.09
N GLU A 7 -3.15 -9.46 -22.21
CA GLU A 7 -2.99 -10.59 -21.30
C GLU A 7 -2.66 -10.16 -19.86
N ASN A 8 -1.70 -9.23 -19.68
CA ASN A 8 -1.37 -8.70 -18.35
C ASN A 8 -2.51 -7.92 -17.71
N ILE A 9 -3.30 -7.19 -18.51
CA ILE A 9 -4.48 -6.46 -18.04
C ILE A 9 -5.59 -7.44 -17.67
N GLU A 10 -5.75 -8.53 -18.40
CA GLU A 10 -6.73 -9.59 -18.11
C GLU A 10 -6.39 -10.32 -16.80
N ILE A 11 -5.11 -10.67 -16.58
CA ILE A 11 -4.63 -11.22 -15.29
C ILE A 11 -4.94 -10.25 -14.15
N LEU A 12 -4.67 -8.95 -14.34
CA LEU A 12 -4.98 -7.90 -13.36
C LEU A 12 -6.49 -7.83 -13.07
N GLN A 13 -7.36 -7.88 -14.09
CA GLN A 13 -8.82 -7.88 -13.91
C GLN A 13 -9.32 -9.13 -13.17
N ASN A 14 -8.68 -10.27 -13.37
CA ASN A 14 -9.04 -11.51 -12.68
C ASN A 14 -8.70 -11.45 -11.18
N ILE A 15 -7.55 -10.87 -10.80
CA ILE A 15 -7.12 -10.79 -9.39
C ILE A 15 -7.67 -9.56 -8.64
N ILE A 16 -8.17 -8.54 -9.35
CA ILE A 16 -8.66 -7.28 -8.76
C ILE A 16 -10.20 -7.25 -8.72
N CYS A 17 -10.75 -6.92 -7.55
CA CYS A 17 -12.14 -6.48 -7.43
C CYS A 17 -12.20 -4.98 -7.80
N THR A 18 -12.84 -4.66 -8.92
CA THR A 18 -12.86 -3.32 -9.54
C THR A 18 -13.93 -2.37 -8.98
N ASP A 19 -14.71 -2.80 -8.00
CA ASP A 19 -15.78 -2.00 -7.44
C ASP A 19 -15.34 -1.05 -6.31
N LYS A 20 -16.11 0.03 -6.16
CA LYS A 20 -15.80 1.29 -5.47
C LYS A 20 -15.15 1.17 -4.07
N SER A 21 -14.33 2.21 -3.80
CA SER A 21 -13.60 2.56 -2.56
C SER A 21 -13.99 1.82 -1.27
N PRO A 22 -13.02 1.21 -0.56
CA PRO A 22 -13.25 0.37 0.63
C PRO A 22 -13.58 1.17 1.90
N TRP A 23 -13.65 2.50 1.85
CA TRP A 23 -13.86 3.31 3.05
C TRP A 23 -15.31 3.30 3.57
N PHE A 24 -16.30 2.91 2.75
CA PHE A 24 -17.72 3.04 3.10
C PHE A 24 -18.63 1.85 2.75
N SER A 25 -18.13 0.76 2.16
CA SER A 25 -18.99 -0.36 1.75
C SER A 25 -18.72 -1.60 2.57
N ILE A 26 -19.75 -2.05 3.29
CA ILE A 26 -19.71 -3.18 4.23
C ILE A 26 -20.14 -4.50 3.53
N ASN A 27 -20.50 -4.46 2.24
CA ASN A 27 -21.20 -5.55 1.56
C ASN A 27 -20.60 -5.91 0.18
N PHE A 28 -19.28 -6.04 0.10
CA PHE A 28 -18.62 -6.54 -1.12
C PHE A 28 -18.41 -8.06 -1.07
N ASP A 29 -18.50 -8.70 -2.23
CA ASP A 29 -18.18 -10.12 -2.41
C ASP A 29 -16.65 -10.33 -2.37
N TYR A 30 -16.08 -10.21 -1.18
CA TYR A 30 -14.65 -10.38 -0.92
C TYR A 30 -14.16 -11.83 -1.08
N LYS A 31 -15.05 -12.79 -1.40
CA LYS A 31 -14.76 -14.19 -1.10
C LYS A 31 -13.61 -14.80 -1.89
N ASN A 32 -13.27 -14.27 -3.08
CA ASN A 32 -12.33 -14.97 -3.98
C ASN A 32 -11.22 -14.11 -4.61
N LYS A 33 -11.13 -12.79 -4.35
CA LYS A 33 -10.11 -11.93 -4.98
C LYS A 33 -9.06 -11.40 -3.98
N PRO A 34 -7.75 -11.52 -4.27
CA PRO A 34 -6.69 -11.08 -3.36
C PRO A 34 -6.45 -9.57 -3.33
N PHE A 35 -6.92 -8.82 -4.33
CA PHE A 35 -6.74 -7.36 -4.41
C PHE A 35 -8.07 -6.63 -4.70
N ILE A 36 -8.20 -5.40 -4.20
CA ILE A 36 -9.29 -4.47 -4.51
C ILE A 36 -8.68 -3.20 -5.06
N GLY A 37 -9.31 -2.55 -6.04
CA GLY A 37 -8.80 -1.29 -6.53
C GLY A 37 -9.43 -0.83 -7.82
N LYS A 38 -8.78 0.11 -8.48
CA LYS A 38 -9.22 0.61 -9.78
C LYS A 38 -8.13 0.39 -10.82
N ILE A 39 -8.56 -0.04 -12.01
CA ILE A 39 -7.73 -0.12 -13.19
C ILE A 39 -8.23 0.96 -14.16
N ASN A 40 -7.36 1.91 -14.50
CA ASN A 40 -7.61 2.95 -15.49
C ASN A 40 -6.67 2.74 -16.67
N LYS A 41 -7.18 2.11 -17.74
CA LYS A 41 -6.45 1.78 -18.98
C LYS A 41 -5.16 1.00 -18.72
N ASN A 42 -4.06 1.72 -18.43
CA ASN A 42 -2.72 1.18 -18.24
C ASN A 42 -2.16 1.44 -16.83
N VAL A 43 -2.94 2.08 -15.95
CA VAL A 43 -2.55 2.40 -14.58
C VAL A 43 -3.49 1.67 -13.63
N PHE A 44 -2.94 1.03 -12.61
CA PHE A 44 -3.74 0.40 -11.54
C PHE A 44 -3.35 0.94 -10.17
N ASP A 45 -4.35 1.09 -9.31
CA ASP A 45 -4.20 1.47 -7.91
C ASP A 45 -4.96 0.44 -7.09
N ILE A 46 -4.22 -0.44 -6.42
CA ILE A 46 -4.76 -1.62 -5.75
C ILE A 46 -4.30 -1.71 -4.29
N LEU A 47 -5.15 -2.31 -3.49
CA LEU A 47 -4.98 -2.59 -2.08
C LEU A 47 -5.20 -4.09 -1.86
N PRO A 48 -4.36 -4.78 -1.09
CA PRO A 48 -4.60 -6.18 -0.75
C PRO A 48 -5.86 -6.35 0.10
N VAL A 49 -6.62 -7.43 -0.15
CA VAL A 49 -7.76 -7.82 0.68
C VAL A 49 -7.23 -8.44 1.96
N ILE A 50 -7.26 -7.67 3.04
CA ILE A 50 -6.79 -8.10 4.35
C ILE A 50 -7.95 -8.49 5.26
N LYS A 51 -7.87 -9.68 5.88
CA LYS A 51 -8.84 -10.13 6.89
C LYS A 51 -8.85 -9.24 8.13
N LYS A 52 -7.71 -8.61 8.45
CA LYS A 52 -7.52 -7.71 9.60
C LYS A 52 -7.06 -6.35 9.12
N ARG A 53 -7.65 -5.28 9.65
CA ARG A 53 -7.25 -3.89 9.37
C ARG A 53 -5.79 -3.68 9.81
N ASN A 54 -4.90 -3.36 8.87
CA ASN A 54 -3.51 -3.01 9.14
C ASN A 54 -3.12 -1.81 8.27
N SER A 55 -2.80 -0.69 8.93
CA SER A 55 -2.47 0.58 8.27
C SER A 55 -1.07 0.61 7.63
N PHE A 56 -0.20 -0.34 7.98
CA PHE A 56 1.15 -0.49 7.41
C PHE A 56 1.15 -1.26 6.09
N VAL A 57 -0.01 -1.74 5.65
CA VAL A 57 -0.17 -2.38 4.34
C VAL A 57 0.07 -1.33 3.26
N PRO A 58 1.02 -1.57 2.33
CA PRO A 58 1.32 -0.62 1.28
C PRO A 58 0.17 -0.53 0.27
N VAL A 59 -0.07 0.69 -0.21
CA VAL A 59 -0.86 0.93 -1.42
C VAL A 59 0.01 0.59 -2.63
N LEU A 60 -0.50 -0.25 -3.51
CA LEU A 60 0.21 -0.74 -4.69
C LEU A 60 -0.28 0.03 -5.92
N LYS A 61 0.54 0.95 -6.41
CA LYS A 61 0.26 1.70 -7.64
C LYS A 61 1.16 1.20 -8.74
N GLY A 62 0.61 0.76 -9.86
CA GLY A 62 1.41 0.33 -10.98
C GLY A 62 1.01 0.92 -12.31
N VAL A 63 1.96 0.90 -13.24
CA VAL A 63 1.75 1.27 -14.65
C VAL A 63 2.24 0.12 -15.51
N VAL A 64 1.39 -0.29 -16.45
CA VAL A 64 1.70 -1.27 -17.50
C VAL A 64 2.20 -0.49 -18.71
N THR A 65 3.51 -0.53 -18.95
CA THR A 65 4.13 0.15 -20.10
C THR A 65 4.40 -0.82 -21.25
N ASN A 66 4.15 -0.36 -22.47
CA ASN A 66 4.36 -1.13 -23.70
C ASN A 66 5.69 -0.75 -24.33
N GLU A 67 6.79 -1.30 -23.81
CA GLU A 67 8.07 -1.25 -24.50
C GLU A 67 8.28 -2.60 -25.22
N ILE A 68 9.49 -2.89 -25.73
CA ILE A 68 9.83 -4.15 -26.45
C ILE A 68 9.42 -5.41 -25.64
N LYS A 69 9.28 -5.28 -24.31
CA LYS A 69 8.64 -6.25 -23.40
C LYS A 69 7.61 -5.54 -22.52
N SER A 70 6.47 -6.20 -22.28
CA SER A 70 5.47 -5.72 -21.30
C SER A 70 6.13 -5.67 -19.91
N THR A 71 6.22 -4.47 -19.33
CA THR A 71 6.84 -4.26 -18.02
C THR A 71 5.81 -3.67 -17.06
N ILE A 72 5.64 -4.31 -15.90
CA ILE A 72 4.75 -3.85 -14.84
C ILE A 72 5.59 -3.17 -13.77
N LYS A 73 5.51 -1.83 -13.69
CA LYS A 73 6.20 -1.07 -12.64
C LYS A 73 5.28 -0.91 -11.44
N VAL A 74 5.53 -1.63 -10.35
CA VAL A 74 4.76 -1.53 -9.09
C VAL A 74 5.48 -0.62 -8.10
N LYS A 75 4.79 0.44 -7.65
CA LYS A 75 5.22 1.35 -6.58
C LYS A 75 4.39 1.07 -5.31
N MET A 76 5.09 0.75 -4.22
CA MET A 76 4.51 0.62 -2.89
C MET A 76 4.57 1.96 -2.16
N ARG A 77 3.46 2.39 -1.56
CA ARG A 77 3.39 3.61 -0.76
C ARG A 77 2.73 3.34 0.58
N LEU A 78 3.24 4.00 1.63
CA LEU A 78 2.61 3.99 2.94
C LEU A 78 1.24 4.68 2.88
N HIS A 79 0.29 4.19 3.66
CA HIS A 79 -1.05 4.75 3.71
C HIS A 79 -1.06 6.17 4.32
N PHE A 80 -1.90 7.06 3.80
CA PHE A 80 -1.96 8.47 4.21
C PHE A 80 -2.24 8.63 5.72
N SER A 81 -3.08 7.77 6.30
CA SER A 81 -3.36 7.76 7.74
C SER A 81 -2.12 7.55 8.61
N VAL A 82 -1.15 6.73 8.18
CA VAL A 82 0.09 6.52 8.95
C VAL A 82 1.01 7.74 8.85
N ILE A 83 1.06 8.38 7.69
CA ILE A 83 1.81 9.63 7.50
C ILE A 83 1.24 10.71 8.42
N LEU A 84 -0.10 10.86 8.46
CA LEU A 84 -0.77 11.83 9.32
C LEU A 84 -0.53 11.54 10.80
N PHE A 85 -0.54 10.26 11.21
CA PHE A 85 -0.21 9.86 12.56
C PHE A 85 1.23 10.21 12.95
N LEU A 86 2.21 9.95 12.08
CA LEU A 86 3.61 10.31 12.32
C LEU A 86 3.81 11.81 12.46
N LEU A 87 3.14 12.61 11.62
CA LEU A 87 3.16 14.07 11.72
C LEU A 87 2.57 14.53 13.05
N PHE A 88 1.41 13.99 13.42
CA PHE A 88 0.75 14.33 14.68
C PHE A 88 1.63 14.02 15.90
N VAL A 89 2.22 12.82 15.97
CA VAL A 89 3.13 12.42 17.07
C VAL A 89 4.36 13.33 17.12
N THR A 90 4.95 13.62 15.96
CA THR A 90 6.13 14.49 15.87
C THR A 90 5.81 15.90 16.37
N THR A 91 4.70 16.48 15.91
CA THR A 91 4.24 17.81 16.37
C THR A 91 3.96 17.83 17.86
N LEU A 92 3.35 16.78 18.41
CA LEU A 92 3.07 16.68 19.84
C LEU A 92 4.37 16.66 20.66
N ILE A 93 5.34 15.83 20.27
CA ILE A 93 6.64 15.75 20.95
C ILE A 93 7.39 17.09 20.86
N LEU A 94 7.41 17.73 19.69
CA LEU A 94 8.01 19.06 19.50
C LEU A 94 7.34 20.12 20.39
N CYS A 95 6.02 20.08 20.53
CA CYS A 95 5.28 20.99 21.39
C CYS A 95 5.61 20.74 22.87
N SER A 96 5.68 19.49 23.30
CA SER A 96 6.06 19.10 24.66
C SER A 96 7.48 19.52 25.03
N LEU A 97 8.42 19.47 24.09
CA LEU A 97 9.81 19.92 24.32
C LEU A 97 9.92 21.42 24.59
N ARG A 98 8.95 22.22 24.10
CA ARG A 98 8.91 23.67 24.36
C ARG A 98 8.44 23.98 25.78
N THR A 99 7.57 23.14 26.34
CA THR A 99 6.98 23.33 27.67
C THR A 99 7.81 22.67 28.78
N ASP A 100 8.45 21.54 28.49
CA ASP A 100 9.29 20.79 29.42
C ASP A 100 10.53 20.22 28.70
N LEU A 101 11.71 20.46 29.27
CA LEU A 101 12.99 19.94 28.79
C LEU A 101 13.18 18.48 29.23
N ASN A 102 12.24 17.60 28.87
CA ASN A 102 12.33 16.18 29.15
C ASN A 102 12.96 15.42 27.98
N ASN A 103 14.23 15.03 28.14
CA ASN A 103 14.99 14.26 27.16
C ASN A 103 14.36 12.90 26.81
N GLY A 104 13.48 12.36 27.65
CA GLY A 104 12.79 11.10 27.38
C GLY A 104 11.91 11.13 26.12
N GLY A 105 11.27 12.26 25.80
CA GLY A 105 10.43 12.41 24.61
C GLY A 105 11.22 12.28 23.30
N LEU A 106 12.49 12.69 23.30
CA LEU A 106 13.37 12.59 22.13
C LEU A 106 13.78 11.15 21.82
N ILE A 107 13.85 10.27 22.84
CA ILE A 107 14.20 8.85 22.67
C ILE A 107 13.02 8.05 22.10
N ILE A 108 11.78 8.46 22.40
CA ILE A 108 10.56 7.79 21.90
C ILE A 108 10.42 7.94 20.38
N LEU A 109 10.84 9.09 19.83
CA LEU A 109 10.69 9.40 18.41
C LEU A 109 11.42 8.40 17.48
N PRO A 110 12.73 8.12 17.63
CA PRO A 110 13.41 7.12 16.81
C PRO A 110 12.84 5.70 17.00
N ILE A 111 12.33 5.37 18.20
CA ILE A 111 11.69 4.07 18.46
C ILE A 111 10.40 3.94 17.64
N VAL A 112 9.52 4.95 17.69
CA VAL A 112 8.25 4.95 16.94
C VAL A 112 8.53 4.91 15.43
N TYR A 113 9.44 5.74 14.94
CA TYR A 113 9.82 5.73 13.52
C TYR A 113 10.43 4.39 13.10
N GLY A 114 11.32 3.83 13.90
CA GLY A 114 11.93 2.53 13.66
C GLY A 114 10.88 1.42 13.56
N PHE A 115 9.91 1.40 14.47
CA PHE A 115 8.80 0.45 14.45
C PHE A 115 7.93 0.59 13.20
N VAL A 116 7.55 1.83 12.83
CA VAL A 116 6.73 2.07 11.63
C VAL A 116 7.46 1.65 10.35
N ILE A 117 8.75 1.99 10.23
CA ILE A 117 9.57 1.59 9.09
C ILE A 117 9.70 0.06 9.03
N TYR A 118 9.96 -0.59 10.17
CA TYR A 118 10.09 -2.04 10.24
C TYR A 118 8.81 -2.75 9.79
N GLU A 119 7.65 -2.40 10.35
CA GLU A 119 6.36 -3.00 9.98
C GLU A 119 6.01 -2.72 8.51
N TYR A 120 6.28 -1.51 8.01
CA TYR A 120 6.09 -1.18 6.60
C TYR A 120 6.96 -2.02 5.66
N LEU A 121 8.26 -2.18 5.97
CA LEU A 121 9.17 -2.98 5.15
C LEU A 121 8.79 -4.46 5.16
N LYS A 122 8.40 -4.98 6.32
CA LYS A 122 7.90 -6.36 6.47
C LYS A 122 6.68 -6.60 5.61
N GLN A 123 5.70 -5.69 5.63
CA GLN A 123 4.51 -5.80 4.79
C GLN A 123 4.83 -5.64 3.30
N SER A 124 5.69 -4.68 2.95
CA SER A 124 6.11 -4.46 1.55
C SER A 124 6.77 -5.69 0.93
N LYS A 125 7.66 -6.37 1.67
CA LYS A 125 8.26 -7.63 1.23
C LYS A 125 7.22 -8.73 1.01
N LYS A 126 6.27 -8.87 1.93
CA LYS A 126 5.20 -9.87 1.84
C LYS A 126 4.36 -9.67 0.56
N TYR A 127 3.90 -8.46 0.31
CA TYR A 127 3.05 -8.18 -0.86
C TYR A 127 3.82 -8.15 -2.18
N LYS A 128 5.12 -7.86 -2.15
CA LYS A 128 5.99 -8.04 -3.32
C LYS A 128 5.95 -9.49 -3.80
N ILE A 129 6.19 -10.42 -2.88
CA ILE A 129 6.21 -11.86 -3.17
C ILE A 129 4.82 -12.34 -3.60
N GLU A 130 3.76 -11.84 -2.98
CA GLU A 130 2.39 -12.21 -3.33
C GLU A 130 2.01 -11.80 -4.75
N ILE A 131 2.38 -10.59 -5.18
CA ILE A 131 2.15 -10.12 -6.55
C ILE A 131 3.00 -10.91 -7.55
N GLU A 132 4.29 -11.11 -7.26
CA GLU A 132 5.19 -11.86 -8.15
C GLU A 132 4.70 -13.28 -8.43
N LYS A 133 3.94 -13.91 -7.52
CA LYS A 133 3.33 -15.23 -7.75
C LYS A 133 2.24 -15.23 -8.82
N HIS A 134 1.59 -14.10 -9.09
CA HIS A 134 0.52 -14.00 -10.08
C HIS A 134 1.00 -13.68 -11.50
N PHE A 135 2.28 -13.32 -11.66
CA PHE A 135 2.89 -12.95 -12.94
C PHE A 135 4.06 -13.88 -13.34
N LYS A 136 4.21 -15.02 -12.64
CA LYS A 136 5.12 -16.12 -12.98
C LYS A 136 4.35 -17.24 -13.64
#